data_AF-A0A821N344-F1
#
_entry.id   AF-A0A821N344-F1
#
_cell.length_a   1.000
_cell.length_b   1.000
_cell.length_c   1.000
_cell.angle_alpha   90.00
_cell.angle_beta   90.00
_cell.angle_gamma   90.00
#
_symmetry.space_group_name_H-M   'P 1'
#
loop_
_entity.id
_entity.type
_entity.pdbx_description
1 polymer ?
#
loop_
_entity_poly.entity_id
_entity_poly.type
_entity_poly.pdbx_seq_one_letter_code
_entity_poly.pdbx_strand_id
1 'polypeptide(L)'
;MPTLMGWDADAPLAEGEVGICGVSVSSLADMERLFDGIPLDKDPKSWTLRFHTQTAGCSLTAQQPENNIVRTAIEALAAVLGGTQSLHTNSMDETLALPSDKAVKIALRTQQIIAHEHGNNDEVDFWDELTPEQQARILKAEKQCENGEGVDNETVMKKLAEWISK
;
A
#
# COMPACT_ATOMS: atom_id res chain seq x y z
N MET A 1 -10.02 4.06 -7.31
CA MET A 1 -9.21 2.95 -6.75
C MET A 1 -10.09 1.71 -6.55
N PRO A 2 -9.88 0.63 -7.33
CA PRO A 2 -10.67 -0.59 -7.25
C PRO A 2 -10.69 -1.18 -5.85
N THR A 3 -9.54 -1.18 -5.16
CA THR A 3 -9.38 -1.67 -3.78
C THR A 3 -10.24 -0.90 -2.76
N LEU A 4 -10.36 0.42 -2.88
CA LEU A 4 -11.26 1.24 -2.04
C LEU A 4 -12.74 1.01 -2.36
N MET A 5 -13.04 0.60 -3.59
CA MET A 5 -14.40 0.28 -4.03
C MET A 5 -14.77 -1.19 -3.80
N GLY A 6 -13.85 -1.99 -3.22
CA GLY A 6 -14.03 -3.42 -3.01
C GLY A 6 -14.06 -4.24 -4.31
N TRP A 7 -13.55 -3.69 -5.40
CA TRP A 7 -13.43 -4.35 -6.70
C TRP A 7 -12.03 -4.89 -6.90
N ASP A 8 -11.94 -6.08 -7.49
CA ASP A 8 -10.66 -6.63 -7.93
C ASP A 8 -10.14 -5.84 -9.15
N ALA A 9 -8.83 -5.89 -9.39
CA ALA A 9 -8.20 -5.12 -10.47
C ALA A 9 -8.63 -5.56 -11.87
N ASP A 10 -9.17 -6.77 -12.02
CA ASP A 10 -9.70 -7.32 -13.27
C ASP A 10 -11.21 -7.09 -13.45
N ALA A 11 -11.88 -6.46 -12.47
CA ALA A 11 -13.30 -6.14 -12.59
C ALA A 11 -13.53 -5.16 -13.76
N PRO A 12 -14.56 -5.34 -14.61
CA PRO A 12 -14.85 -4.42 -15.71
C PRO A 12 -15.04 -2.95 -15.27
N LEU A 13 -15.48 -2.74 -14.03
CA LEU A 13 -15.67 -1.42 -13.44
C LEU A 13 -14.37 -0.80 -12.88
N ALA A 14 -13.30 -1.58 -12.79
CA ALA A 14 -11.97 -1.16 -12.38
C ALA A 14 -11.09 -0.68 -13.57
N GLU A 15 -11.56 -0.90 -14.81
CA GLU A 15 -10.83 -0.50 -16.01
C GLU A 15 -10.62 1.02 -16.04
N GLY A 16 -9.36 1.43 -16.23
CA GLY A 16 -8.95 2.85 -16.19
C GLY A 16 -8.64 3.39 -14.79
N GLU A 17 -9.05 2.71 -13.72
CA GLU A 17 -8.75 3.11 -12.32
C GLU A 17 -7.50 2.42 -11.75
N VAL A 18 -7.13 1.26 -12.32
CA VAL A 18 -5.92 0.50 -11.94
C VAL A 18 -4.66 1.30 -12.33
N GLY A 19 -3.76 1.47 -11.37
CA GLY A 19 -2.47 2.13 -11.55
C GLY A 19 -2.47 3.66 -11.33
N ILE A 20 -3.63 4.32 -11.30
CA ILE A 20 -3.72 5.78 -11.02
C ILE A 20 -3.38 6.09 -9.55
N CYS A 21 -3.85 5.26 -8.63
CA CYS A 21 -3.65 5.44 -7.18
C CYS A 21 -2.99 4.21 -6.51
N GLY A 22 -2.43 3.29 -7.30
CA GLY A 22 -1.92 2.01 -6.84
C GLY A 22 -2.37 0.84 -7.72
N VAL A 23 -1.77 -0.33 -7.50
CA VAL A 23 -2.10 -1.59 -8.19
C VAL A 23 -2.50 -2.63 -7.15
N SER A 24 -3.53 -3.43 -7.42
CA SER A 24 -3.84 -4.57 -6.57
C SER A 24 -2.83 -5.68 -6.83
N VAL A 25 -2.15 -6.15 -5.77
CA VAL A 25 -1.30 -7.34 -5.82
C VAL A 25 -2.03 -8.44 -5.06
N SER A 26 -2.87 -9.18 -5.79
CA SER A 26 -3.72 -10.23 -5.22
C SER A 26 -3.06 -11.61 -5.29
N SER A 27 -1.99 -11.74 -6.09
CA SER A 27 -1.27 -12.99 -6.30
C SER A 27 0.24 -12.79 -6.45
N LEU A 28 0.99 -13.88 -6.27
CA LEU A 28 2.43 -13.89 -6.58
C LEU A 28 2.70 -13.52 -8.04
N ALA A 29 1.84 -13.94 -8.97
CA ALA A 29 1.98 -13.61 -10.38
C ALA A 29 1.83 -12.10 -10.64
N ASP A 30 1.01 -11.40 -9.85
CA ASP A 30 0.89 -9.94 -9.96
C ASP A 30 2.15 -9.24 -9.41
N MET A 31 2.74 -9.79 -8.35
CA MET A 31 4.02 -9.33 -7.82
C MET A 31 5.14 -9.53 -8.86
N GLU A 32 5.20 -10.70 -9.49
CA GLU A 32 6.16 -11.01 -10.55
C GLU A 32 6.01 -10.06 -11.74
N ARG A 33 4.77 -9.77 -12.17
CA ARG A 33 4.50 -8.79 -13.24
C ARG A 33 4.87 -7.37 -12.85
N LEU A 34 4.56 -6.97 -11.62
CA LEU A 34 4.86 -5.62 -11.11
C LEU A 34 6.36 -5.33 -11.13
N PHE A 35 7.17 -6.33 -10.80
CA PHE A 35 8.62 -6.21 -10.75
C PHE A 35 9.33 -6.68 -12.02
N ASP A 36 8.59 -7.12 -13.04
CA ASP A 36 9.19 -7.58 -14.30
C ASP A 36 9.98 -6.44 -14.97
N GLY A 37 11.22 -6.73 -15.34
CA GLY A 37 12.15 -5.76 -15.91
C GLY A 37 12.78 -4.76 -14.91
N ILE A 38 12.45 -4.81 -13.60
CA ILE A 38 13.11 -4.00 -12.58
C ILE A 38 14.34 -4.76 -12.03
N PRO A 39 15.56 -4.20 -12.14
CA PRO A 39 16.77 -4.85 -11.65
C PRO A 39 16.90 -4.71 -10.13
N LEU A 40 16.06 -5.43 -9.38
CA LEU A 40 16.00 -5.40 -7.91
C LEU A 40 17.35 -5.78 -7.25
N ASP A 41 18.13 -6.67 -7.87
CA ASP A 41 19.40 -7.20 -7.35
C ASP A 41 20.65 -6.49 -7.88
N LYS A 42 20.50 -5.61 -8.88
CA LYS A 42 21.63 -5.04 -9.63
C LYS A 42 21.74 -3.53 -9.57
N ASP A 43 20.65 -2.83 -9.26
CA ASP A 43 20.65 -1.38 -9.14
C ASP A 43 20.28 -0.96 -7.71
N PRO A 44 21.21 -0.35 -6.94
CA PRO A 44 20.93 0.19 -5.62
C PRO A 44 19.78 1.21 -5.59
N LYS A 45 19.45 1.86 -6.72
CA LYS A 45 18.27 2.73 -6.80
C LYS A 45 16.98 1.95 -6.62
N SER A 46 16.90 0.72 -7.13
CA SER A 46 15.73 -0.16 -6.97
C SER A 46 15.42 -0.43 -5.50
N TRP A 47 16.40 -0.34 -4.60
CA TRP A 47 16.20 -0.54 -3.15
C TRP A 47 15.51 0.64 -2.47
N THR A 48 15.42 1.79 -3.15
CA THR A 48 14.74 2.98 -2.65
C THR A 48 13.25 3.03 -3.01
N LEU A 49 12.73 2.01 -3.71
CA LEU A 49 11.31 1.85 -4.00
C LEU A 49 10.55 1.72 -2.68
N ARG A 50 9.64 2.66 -2.44
CA ARG A 50 8.68 2.61 -1.34
C ARG A 50 7.31 2.26 -1.89
N PHE A 51 6.58 1.45 -1.14
CA PHE A 51 5.21 1.13 -1.45
C PHE A 51 4.34 1.23 -0.20
N HIS A 52 3.08 1.58 -0.44
CA HIS A 52 2.03 1.56 0.56
C HIS A 52 1.15 0.34 0.32
N THR A 53 0.86 -0.40 1.38
CA THR A 53 -0.06 -1.55 1.30
C THR A 53 -1.36 -1.21 2.01
N GLN A 54 -2.48 -1.55 1.39
CA GLN A 54 -3.79 -1.52 2.03
C GLN A 54 -4.37 -2.95 2.06
N THR A 55 -4.97 -3.34 3.18
CA THR A 55 -5.69 -4.61 3.30
C THR A 55 -6.88 -4.68 2.33
N ALA A 56 -7.26 -5.87 1.92
CA ALA A 56 -8.22 -6.08 0.84
C ALA A 56 -9.65 -5.73 1.28
N GLY A 57 -10.24 -4.68 0.70
CA GLY A 57 -11.65 -4.34 0.93
C GLY A 57 -12.61 -5.43 0.44
N CYS A 58 -12.24 -6.12 -0.64
CA CYS A 58 -13.02 -7.20 -1.24
C CYS A 58 -13.07 -8.48 -0.38
N SER A 59 -12.19 -8.65 0.61
CA SER A 59 -12.25 -9.82 1.52
C SER A 59 -13.27 -9.64 2.64
N LEU A 60 -13.75 -8.42 2.87
CA LEU A 60 -14.65 -8.08 3.96
C LEU A 60 -16.09 -8.54 3.70
N THR A 61 -16.77 -8.99 4.75
CA THR A 61 -18.18 -9.39 4.69
C THR A 61 -19.05 -8.51 5.56
N ALA A 62 -20.22 -8.12 5.06
CA ALA A 62 -21.23 -7.39 5.84
C ALA A 62 -21.82 -8.25 6.97
N GLN A 63 -21.95 -9.56 6.72
CA GLN A 63 -22.41 -10.53 7.72
C GLN A 63 -21.25 -10.88 8.66
N GLN A 64 -21.52 -10.85 9.97
CA GLN A 64 -20.55 -11.13 11.03
C GLN A 64 -19.27 -10.28 10.88
N PRO A 65 -19.39 -8.95 10.99
CA PRO A 65 -18.28 -8.02 10.73
C PRO A 65 -17.08 -8.26 11.64
N GLU A 66 -17.24 -8.88 12.82
CA GLU A 66 -16.15 -9.23 13.71
C GLU A 66 -15.11 -10.16 13.04
N ASN A 67 -15.56 -11.02 12.11
CA ASN A 67 -14.65 -11.90 11.36
C ASN A 67 -13.70 -11.10 10.45
N ASN A 68 -14.09 -9.88 10.05
CA ASN A 68 -13.22 -8.98 9.27
C ASN A 68 -11.98 -8.57 10.06
N ILE A 69 -12.04 -8.50 11.40
CA ILE A 69 -10.86 -8.22 12.24
C ILE A 69 -9.77 -9.26 11.97
N VAL A 70 -10.15 -10.54 11.90
CA VAL A 70 -9.21 -11.64 11.68
C VAL A 70 -8.64 -11.61 10.25
N ARG A 71 -9.49 -11.32 9.25
CA ARG A 71 -9.04 -11.17 7.85
C ARG A 71 -8.01 -10.05 7.72
N THR A 72 -8.35 -8.87 8.19
CA THR A 72 -7.47 -7.70 8.20
C THR A 72 -6.17 -7.98 8.96
N ALA A 73 -6.21 -8.69 10.09
CA ALA A 73 -5.00 -9.00 10.86
C ALA A 73 -4.04 -9.94 10.10
N ILE A 74 -4.56 -10.96 9.41
CA ILE A 74 -3.75 -11.88 8.60
C ILE A 74 -3.12 -11.14 7.41
N GLU A 75 -3.90 -10.34 6.71
CA GLU A 75 -3.43 -9.54 5.57
C GLU A 75 -2.38 -8.50 6.00
N ALA A 76 -2.62 -7.82 7.13
CA ALA A 76 -1.68 -6.87 7.72
C ALA A 76 -0.34 -7.52 8.08
N LEU A 77 -0.38 -8.70 8.71
CA LEU A 77 0.83 -9.43 9.04
C LEU A 77 1.58 -9.88 7.79
N ALA A 78 0.87 -10.36 6.76
CA ALA A 78 1.47 -10.71 5.48
C ALA A 78 2.14 -9.50 4.81
N ALA A 79 1.52 -8.33 4.86
CA ALA A 79 2.08 -7.09 4.33
C ALA A 79 3.36 -6.66 5.07
N VAL A 80 3.36 -6.77 6.42
CA VAL A 80 4.55 -6.49 7.25
C VAL A 80 5.68 -7.47 6.94
N LEU A 81 5.38 -8.76 6.85
CA LEU A 81 6.37 -9.79 6.47
C LEU A 81 6.88 -9.61 5.02
N GLY A 82 6.06 -9.03 4.15
CA GLY A 82 6.43 -8.62 2.80
C GLY A 82 7.27 -7.33 2.74
N GLY A 83 7.54 -6.70 3.88
CA GLY A 83 8.39 -5.51 3.97
C GLY A 83 7.71 -4.21 3.57
N THR A 84 6.38 -4.10 3.69
CA THR A 84 5.67 -2.83 3.44
C THR A 84 6.20 -1.72 4.35
N GLN A 85 6.41 -0.52 3.81
CA GLN A 85 6.91 0.62 4.61
C GLN A 85 5.77 1.46 5.20
N SER A 86 4.57 1.34 4.66
CA SER A 86 3.38 1.94 5.23
C SER A 86 2.19 1.02 5.00
N LEU A 87 1.28 0.98 5.97
CA LEU A 87 0.17 0.02 5.98
C LEU A 87 -1.14 0.72 6.35
N HIS A 88 -2.18 0.47 5.56
CA HIS A 88 -3.55 0.80 5.89
C HIS A 88 -4.34 -0.49 6.16
N THR A 89 -4.97 -0.56 7.33
CA THR A 89 -5.86 -1.65 7.71
C THR A 89 -7.30 -1.19 7.68
N ASN A 90 -8.13 -1.93 6.95
CA ASN A 90 -9.55 -1.66 6.81
C ASN A 90 -10.28 -1.91 8.13
N SER A 91 -11.34 -1.14 8.36
CA SER A 91 -12.17 -1.27 9.55
C SER A 91 -13.19 -2.41 9.41
N MET A 92 -13.52 -3.07 10.52
CA MET A 92 -14.40 -4.26 10.50
C MET A 92 -15.80 -4.00 9.93
N ASP A 93 -16.29 -2.76 10.01
CA ASP A 93 -17.62 -2.31 9.61
C ASP A 93 -17.62 -1.50 8.30
N GLU A 94 -16.49 -1.46 7.59
CA GLU A 94 -16.31 -0.66 6.37
C GLU A 94 -17.22 -1.06 5.21
N THR A 95 -17.73 -2.30 5.23
CA THR A 95 -18.72 -2.79 4.25
C THR A 95 -20.14 -2.25 4.47
N LEU A 96 -20.42 -1.66 5.64
CA LEU A 96 -21.77 -1.26 6.05
C LEU A 96 -21.99 0.24 5.95
N ALA A 97 -21.03 1.04 6.38
CA ALA A 97 -21.12 2.50 6.46
C ALA A 97 -19.72 3.11 6.65
N LEU A 98 -19.68 4.43 6.86
CA LEU A 98 -18.48 5.07 7.40
C LEU A 98 -18.07 4.37 8.71
N PRO A 99 -16.78 4.02 8.87
CA PRO A 99 -16.31 3.27 10.02
C PRO A 99 -16.65 3.94 11.35
N SER A 100 -17.05 3.14 12.33
CA SER A 100 -17.21 3.65 13.70
C SER A 100 -15.86 3.93 14.35
N ASP A 101 -15.81 4.90 15.29
CA ASP A 101 -14.59 5.21 16.05
C ASP A 101 -13.99 3.97 16.73
N LYS A 102 -14.84 3.02 17.13
CA LYS A 102 -14.41 1.75 17.71
C LYS A 102 -13.71 0.88 16.67
N ALA A 103 -14.28 0.73 15.48
CA ALA A 103 -13.70 -0.08 14.41
C ALA A 103 -12.37 0.51 13.91
N VAL A 104 -12.30 1.84 13.72
CA VAL A 104 -11.06 2.56 13.38
C VAL A 104 -10.00 2.33 14.45
N LYS A 105 -10.37 2.42 15.73
CA LYS A 105 -9.43 2.16 16.84
C LYS A 105 -8.95 0.71 16.86
N ILE A 106 -9.81 -0.27 16.57
CA ILE A 106 -9.41 -1.67 16.47
C ILE A 106 -8.40 -1.85 15.33
N ALA A 107 -8.68 -1.30 14.15
CA ALA A 107 -7.78 -1.37 12.99
C ALA A 107 -6.40 -0.76 13.32
N LEU A 108 -6.37 0.43 13.93
CA LEU A 108 -5.12 1.05 14.40
C LEU A 108 -4.36 0.19 15.42
N ARG A 109 -5.08 -0.42 16.38
CA ARG A 109 -4.47 -1.29 17.39
C ARG A 109 -3.91 -2.56 16.77
N THR A 110 -4.55 -3.12 15.74
CA THR A 110 -4.00 -4.26 14.99
C THR A 110 -2.62 -3.93 14.44
N GLN A 111 -2.45 -2.78 13.79
CA GLN A 111 -1.13 -2.34 13.29
C GLN A 111 -0.10 -2.21 14.42
N GLN A 112 -0.48 -1.56 15.52
CA GLN A 112 0.42 -1.32 16.66
C GLN A 112 0.81 -2.61 17.40
N ILE A 113 -0.12 -3.56 17.53
CA ILE A 113 0.15 -4.88 18.11
C ILE A 113 1.12 -5.65 17.21
N ILE A 114 0.86 -5.70 15.90
CA ILE A 114 1.76 -6.36 14.95
C ILE A 114 3.16 -5.73 15.02
N ALA A 115 3.26 -4.40 14.98
CA ALA A 115 4.54 -3.71 15.09
C ALA A 115 5.27 -4.05 16.42
N HIS A 116 4.55 -4.00 17.55
CA HIS A 116 5.12 -4.24 18.87
C HIS A 116 5.55 -5.70 19.08
N GLU A 117 4.73 -6.67 18.66
CA GLU A 117 4.93 -8.09 18.95
C GLU A 117 5.80 -8.80 17.91
N HIS A 118 5.77 -8.36 16.65
CA HIS A 118 6.57 -8.97 15.59
C HIS A 118 8.06 -8.64 15.72
N GLY A 119 8.42 -7.58 16.44
CA GLY A 119 9.81 -7.24 16.72
C GLY A 119 10.55 -6.56 15.56
N ASN A 120 9.90 -6.27 14.44
CA ASN A 120 10.42 -5.37 13.40
C ASN A 120 10.35 -3.90 13.83
N ASN A 121 10.83 -3.59 15.04
CA ASN A 121 11.12 -2.20 15.44
C ASN A 121 12.38 -1.67 14.75
N ASP A 122 13.13 -2.53 14.05
CA ASP A 122 13.99 -2.11 12.97
C ASP A 122 13.10 -1.93 11.73
N GLU A 123 12.21 -0.93 11.76
CA GLU A 123 11.89 -0.25 10.51
C GLU A 123 13.23 0.05 9.89
N VAL A 124 13.45 -0.39 8.64
CA VAL A 124 14.58 0.14 7.89
C VAL A 124 14.19 1.57 7.53
N ASP A 125 14.31 2.44 8.52
CA ASP A 125 14.11 3.86 8.42
C ASP A 125 15.36 4.44 7.76
N PHE A 126 15.39 4.32 6.44
CA PHE A 126 16.42 4.95 5.62
C PHE A 126 16.32 6.47 5.64
N TRP A 127 15.38 7.09 6.38
CA TRP A 127 15.21 8.53 6.40
C TRP A 127 16.52 9.25 6.70
N ASP A 128 17.27 8.78 7.69
CA ASP A 128 18.57 9.35 8.05
C ASP A 128 19.71 8.98 7.07
N GLU A 129 19.50 7.99 6.20
CA GLU A 129 20.44 7.60 5.14
C GLU A 129 20.19 8.34 3.81
N LEU A 130 19.03 8.99 3.66
CA LEU A 130 18.69 9.78 2.48
C LEU A 130 19.42 11.12 2.47
N THR A 131 19.80 11.58 1.28
CA THR A 131 20.33 12.94 1.12
C THR A 131 19.22 13.97 1.39
N PRO A 132 19.56 15.19 1.84
CA PRO A 132 18.58 16.26 2.05
C PRO A 132 17.71 16.56 0.82
N GLU A 133 18.25 16.37 -0.39
CA GLU A 133 17.48 16.50 -1.64
C GLU A 133 16.45 15.39 -1.82
N GLN A 134 16.78 14.15 -1.46
CA GLN A 134 15.85 13.03 -1.53
C GLN A 134 14.71 13.21 -0.52
N GLN A 135 15.02 13.59 0.73
CA GLN A 135 14.02 13.91 1.76
C GLN A 135 13.07 15.03 1.30
N ALA A 136 13.60 16.13 0.74
CA ALA A 136 12.81 17.25 0.25
C ALA A 136 11.87 16.86 -0.91
N ARG A 137 12.29 15.93 -1.78
CA ARG A 137 11.45 15.41 -2.87
C ARG A 137 10.30 14.56 -2.34
N ILE A 138 10.53 13.79 -1.27
CA ILE A 138 9.51 12.95 -0.63
C ILE A 138 8.45 13.82 0.03
N LEU A 139 8.87 14.78 0.88
CA LEU A 139 7.97 15.74 1.52
C LEU A 139 7.15 16.53 0.50
N LYS A 140 7.76 16.87 -0.65
CA LYS A 140 7.04 17.52 -1.74
C LYS A 140 5.98 16.60 -2.35
N ALA A 141 6.30 15.33 -2.58
CA ALA A 141 5.36 14.36 -3.13
C ALA A 141 4.21 14.05 -2.17
N GLU A 142 4.48 13.90 -0.87
CA GLU A 142 3.46 13.74 0.17
C GLU A 142 2.49 14.92 0.17
N LYS A 143 3.01 16.15 0.13
CA LYS A 143 2.21 17.37 0.07
C LYS A 143 1.38 17.48 -1.22
N GLN A 144 1.85 16.91 -2.33
CA GLN A 144 1.08 16.85 -3.58
C GLN A 144 -0.06 15.82 -3.49
N CYS A 145 0.19 14.67 -2.85
CA CYS A 145 -0.85 13.67 -2.57
C CYS A 145 -1.93 14.23 -1.62
N GLU A 146 -1.53 14.96 -0.56
CA GLU A 146 -2.47 15.64 0.36
C GLU A 146 -3.36 16.67 -0.34
N ASN A 147 -2.84 17.33 -1.38
CA ASN A 147 -3.57 18.33 -2.17
C ASN A 147 -4.45 17.72 -3.28
N GLY A 148 -4.46 16.39 -3.45
CA GLY A 148 -5.27 15.72 -4.47
C GLY A 148 -4.80 15.93 -5.92
N GLU A 149 -3.56 16.35 -6.13
CA GLU A 149 -2.96 16.54 -7.46
C GLU A 149 -2.41 15.20 -7.99
N GLY A 150 -3.30 14.30 -8.43
CA GLY A 150 -2.93 13.02 -9.01
C GLY A 150 -2.30 13.15 -10.41
N VAL A 151 -1.40 12.22 -10.75
CA VAL A 151 -0.76 12.12 -12.07
C VAL A 151 -1.23 10.82 -12.73
N ASP A 152 -1.63 10.86 -14.01
CA ASP A 152 -2.05 9.68 -14.75
C ASP A 152 -0.92 8.64 -14.84
N ASN A 153 -1.28 7.38 -15.06
CA ASN A 153 -0.32 6.31 -14.82
C ASN A 153 0.60 5.96 -16.01
N GLU A 154 0.31 6.52 -17.19
CA GLU A 154 1.29 6.62 -18.28
C GLU A 154 2.42 7.59 -17.92
N THR A 155 2.09 8.71 -17.27
CA THR A 155 3.07 9.65 -16.74
C THR A 155 3.87 9.09 -15.55
N VAL A 156 3.25 8.29 -14.68
CA VAL A 156 3.96 7.58 -13.59
C VAL A 156 4.98 6.60 -14.16
N MET A 157 4.57 5.75 -15.10
CA MET A 157 5.45 4.75 -15.72
C MET A 157 6.59 5.40 -16.51
N LYS A 158 6.33 6.50 -17.21
CA LYS A 158 7.36 7.26 -17.92
C LYS A 158 8.36 7.93 -16.96
N LYS A 159 7.89 8.50 -15.84
CA LYS A 159 8.76 9.07 -14.80
C LYS A 159 9.59 7.99 -14.09
N LEU A 160 9.02 6.81 -13.83
CA LEU A 160 9.72 5.66 -13.27
C LEU A 160 10.81 5.18 -14.25
N ALA A 161 10.49 5.01 -15.53
CA ALA A 161 11.46 4.61 -16.54
C ALA A 161 12.59 5.64 -16.73
N GLU A 162 12.26 6.94 -16.76
CA GLU A 162 13.25 8.02 -16.81
C GLU A 162 14.14 8.07 -15.56
N TRP A 163 13.57 7.78 -14.39
CA TRP A 163 14.32 7.73 -13.12
C TRP A 163 15.24 6.50 -13.03
N ILE A 164 14.79 5.33 -13.49
CA ILE A 164 15.64 4.12 -13.57
C ILE A 164 16.81 4.34 -14.55
N SER A 165 16.60 5.12 -15.63
CA SER A 165 17.61 5.35 -16.68
C SER A 165 18.71 6.38 -16.35
N LYS A 166 18.56 7.19 -15.29
CA LYS A 166 19.51 8.23 -14.86
C LYS A 166 20.16 7.83 -13.55
#